data_AF-A0A849H309-F1
#
_entry.id   AF-A0A849H309-F1
#
_cell.length_a   1.000
_cell.length_b   1.000
_cell.length_c   1.000
_cell.angle_alpha   90.00
_cell.angle_beta   90.00
_cell.angle_gamma   90.00
#
_symmetry.space_group_name_H-M   'P 1'
#
loop_
_entity.id
_entity.type
_entity.pdbx_description
1 polymer ?
#
loop_
_entity_poly.entity_id
_entity_poly.type
_entity_poly.pdbx_seq_one_letter_code
_entity_poly.pdbx_strand_id
1 'polypeptide(L)'
;MSELRILWLKTEFLHPVDKGGKIRSFHILRGLRDSNHVTYLTLDDGAAPNDALERAQEYCQVVEPVPFRTARKGSFRFYLDLARSLLSPLPYAVFRWRSSAFQQRIRELVGEGNIDLLVCDFLAPSSNVPEGLSIPTVLFQHNVEALIWRRHAEVARSWVRRKFMQVQARRMARFEQKECRRYDLVLAVSDADERTIRDEYD
;
A
#
# COMPACT_ATOMS: atom_id res chain seq x y z
N MET A 1 -14.70 23.42 -8.40
CA MET A 1 -14.07 22.86 -7.19
C MET A 1 -12.68 23.45 -7.09
N SER A 2 -12.20 23.76 -5.89
CA SER A 2 -10.80 24.17 -5.70
C SER A 2 -9.86 23.02 -6.04
N GLU A 3 -8.72 23.32 -6.65
CA GLU A 3 -7.64 22.36 -6.89
C GLU A 3 -7.14 21.79 -5.55
N LEU A 4 -7.09 20.47 -5.42
CA LEU A 4 -6.52 19.80 -4.24
C LEU A 4 -5.07 19.38 -4.48
N ARG A 5 -4.27 19.37 -3.43
CA ARG A 5 -2.89 18.87 -3.42
C ARG A 5 -2.86 17.50 -2.75
N ILE A 6 -2.72 16.46 -3.56
CA ILE A 6 -2.88 15.06 -3.16
C ILE A 6 -1.50 14.39 -3.07
N LEU A 7 -1.17 13.83 -1.90
CA LEU A 7 -0.04 12.92 -1.74
C LEU A 7 -0.52 11.48 -1.94
N TRP A 8 -0.15 10.85 -3.06
CA TRP A 8 -0.49 9.48 -3.36
C TRP A 8 0.68 8.54 -3.04
N LEU A 9 0.46 7.56 -2.17
CA LEU A 9 1.49 6.62 -1.73
C LEU A 9 1.35 5.26 -2.41
N LYS A 10 2.43 4.75 -2.99
CA LYS A 10 2.51 3.37 -3.52
C LYS A 10 3.84 2.72 -3.14
N THR A 11 3.95 1.41 -3.37
CA THR A 11 5.21 0.65 -3.21
C THR A 11 5.95 0.38 -4.52
N GLU A 12 5.40 0.79 -5.66
CA GLU A 12 6.05 0.63 -6.98
C GLU A 12 5.54 1.67 -8.00
N PHE A 13 6.32 1.89 -9.06
CA PHE A 13 5.85 2.62 -10.24
C PHE A 13 4.70 1.89 -10.95
N LEU A 14 3.82 2.65 -11.60
CA LEU A 14 2.66 2.10 -12.31
C LEU A 14 2.99 1.55 -13.70
N HIS A 15 4.16 1.90 -14.25
CA HIS A 15 4.64 1.36 -15.52
C HIS A 15 5.51 0.10 -15.31
N PRO A 16 5.45 -0.89 -16.23
CA PRO A 16 4.40 -1.03 -17.24
C PRO A 16 3.04 -1.29 -16.56
N VAL A 17 1.95 -0.82 -17.19
CA VAL A 17 0.58 -0.90 -16.65
C VAL A 17 0.00 -2.31 -16.89
N ASP A 18 0.59 -3.32 -16.26
CA ASP A 18 0.40 -4.75 -16.59
C ASP A 18 -0.38 -5.56 -15.56
N LYS A 19 -0.55 -5.02 -14.34
CA LYS A 19 -1.28 -5.65 -13.23
C LYS A 19 -2.58 -4.91 -12.96
N GLY A 20 -3.64 -5.62 -12.58
CA GLY A 20 -4.94 -5.00 -12.25
C GLY A 20 -4.84 -3.86 -11.24
N GLY A 21 -4.01 -4.01 -10.20
CA GLY A 21 -3.75 -2.94 -9.22
C GLY A 21 -2.99 -1.73 -9.78
N LYS A 22 -2.16 -1.90 -10.82
CA LYS A 22 -1.48 -0.78 -11.51
C LYS A 22 -2.43 -0.08 -12.47
N ILE A 23 -3.19 -0.85 -13.27
CA ILE A 23 -4.19 -0.36 -14.22
C ILE A 23 -5.18 0.58 -13.52
N ARG A 24 -5.73 0.13 -12.38
CA ARG A 24 -6.69 0.91 -11.59
C ARG A 24 -6.11 2.23 -11.12
N SER A 25 -5.00 2.18 -10.39
CA SER A 25 -4.34 3.38 -9.86
C SER A 25 -3.96 4.34 -10.97
N PHE A 26 -3.45 3.82 -12.10
CA PHE A 26 -3.04 4.63 -13.25
C PHE A 26 -4.20 5.43 -13.83
N HIS A 27 -5.34 4.79 -14.09
CA HIS A 27 -6.50 5.49 -14.67
C HIS A 27 -7.15 6.47 -13.69
N ILE A 28 -7.19 6.16 -12.39
CA ILE A 28 -7.69 7.08 -11.37
C ILE A 28 -6.79 8.31 -11.29
N LEU A 29 -5.48 8.11 -11.14
CA LEU A 29 -4.52 9.20 -11.04
C LEU A 29 -4.49 10.06 -12.30
N ARG A 30 -4.59 9.46 -13.49
CA ARG A 30 -4.71 10.18 -14.76
C ARG A 30 -5.97 11.05 -14.83
N GLY A 31 -7.07 10.66 -14.22
CA GLY A 31 -8.25 11.52 -14.11
C GLY A 31 -8.12 12.60 -13.04
N LEU A 32 -7.49 12.26 -11.90
CA LEU A 32 -7.31 13.21 -10.79
C LEU A 32 -6.37 14.35 -11.14
N ARG A 33 -5.26 14.06 -11.84
CA ARG A 33 -4.23 15.05 -12.16
C ARG A 33 -4.74 16.20 -13.05
N ASP A 34 -5.81 16.01 -13.80
CA ASP A 34 -6.34 17.03 -14.71
C ASP A 34 -6.98 18.21 -13.96
N SER A 35 -7.36 17.99 -12.70
CA SER A 35 -8.04 18.98 -11.85
C SER A 35 -7.39 19.16 -10.47
N ASN A 36 -6.33 18.41 -10.18
CA ASN A 36 -5.64 18.39 -8.89
C ASN A 36 -4.13 18.28 -9.10
N HIS A 37 -3.37 18.76 -8.11
CA HIS A 37 -1.94 18.56 -8.04
C HIS A 37 -1.65 17.24 -7.33
N VAL A 38 -1.09 16.27 -8.04
CA VAL A 38 -0.72 14.96 -7.50
C VAL A 38 0.79 14.87 -7.31
N THR A 39 1.20 14.62 -6.07
CA THR A 39 2.54 14.16 -5.71
C THR A 39 2.50 12.65 -5.49
N TYR A 40 3.17 11.90 -6.35
CA TYR A 40 3.24 10.44 -6.29
C TYR A 40 4.52 9.99 -5.58
N LEU A 41 4.39 9.49 -4.37
CA LEU A 41 5.49 9.01 -3.55
C LEU A 41 5.53 7.47 -3.60
N THR A 42 6.64 6.91 -4.05
CA THR A 42 6.81 5.45 -4.21
C THR A 42 8.15 4.94 -3.72
N LEU A 43 8.19 3.67 -3.33
CA LEU A 43 9.45 2.95 -3.18
C LEU A 43 10.02 2.61 -4.56
N ASP A 44 11.35 2.64 -4.67
CA ASP A 44 12.08 2.26 -5.87
C ASP A 44 13.20 1.26 -5.50
N ASP A 45 13.06 0.01 -5.96
CA ASP A 45 14.07 -1.03 -5.77
C ASP A 45 15.05 -1.18 -6.93
N GLY A 46 14.99 -0.27 -7.90
CA GLY A 46 15.81 -0.27 -9.11
C GLY A 46 15.40 -1.33 -10.14
N ALA A 47 14.27 -2.03 -9.95
CA ALA A 47 13.74 -3.00 -10.91
C ALA A 47 12.75 -2.37 -11.91
N ALA A 48 12.36 -1.10 -11.70
CA ALA A 48 11.49 -0.40 -12.63
C ALA A 48 12.20 -0.18 -13.98
N PRO A 49 11.44 -0.14 -15.10
CA PRO A 49 11.97 0.27 -16.39
C PRO A 49 12.67 1.64 -16.32
N ASN A 50 13.70 1.86 -17.15
CA ASN A 50 14.46 3.11 -17.15
C ASN A 50 13.59 4.36 -17.45
N ASP A 51 12.49 4.17 -18.19
CA ASP A 51 11.51 5.21 -18.55
C ASP A 51 10.40 5.40 -17.50
N ALA A 52 10.36 4.59 -16.44
CA ALA A 52 9.26 4.61 -15.47
C ALA A 52 9.09 5.95 -14.75
N LEU A 53 10.21 6.64 -14.48
CA LEU A 53 10.22 7.96 -13.85
C LEU A 53 9.68 9.04 -14.79
N GLU A 54 10.13 9.06 -16.05
CA GLU A 54 9.65 10.00 -17.07
C GLU A 54 8.15 9.81 -17.30
N ARG A 55 7.73 8.56 -17.45
CA ARG A 55 6.33 8.20 -17.68
C ARG A 55 5.43 8.38 -16.45
N ALA A 56 6.00 8.66 -15.28
CA ALA A 56 5.19 9.03 -14.12
C ALA A 56 4.40 10.33 -14.37
N GLN A 57 4.92 11.20 -15.23
CA GLN A 57 4.23 12.41 -15.69
C GLN A 57 2.88 12.13 -16.37
N GLU A 58 2.57 10.89 -16.76
CA GLU A 58 1.25 10.53 -17.28
C GLU A 58 0.16 10.57 -16.21
N TYR A 59 0.51 10.37 -14.93
CA TYR A 59 -0.43 10.19 -13.83
C TYR A 59 -0.15 11.11 -12.61
N CYS A 60 0.93 11.88 -12.60
CA CYS A 60 1.20 12.87 -11.55
C CYS A 60 1.98 14.08 -12.05
N GLN A 61 1.97 15.16 -11.27
CA GLN A 61 2.78 16.36 -11.49
C GLN A 61 4.18 16.21 -10.92
N VAL A 62 4.28 15.60 -9.73
CA VAL A 62 5.53 15.37 -9.02
C VAL A 62 5.65 13.88 -8.70
N VAL A 63 6.83 13.32 -8.92
CA VAL A 63 7.16 11.95 -8.54
C VAL A 63 8.34 11.94 -7.57
N GLU A 64 8.16 11.25 -6.45
CA GLU A 64 9.10 11.18 -5.33
C GLU A 64 9.51 9.71 -5.13
N PRO A 65 10.53 9.21 -5.85
CA PRO A 65 11.03 7.86 -5.62
C PRO A 65 11.93 7.83 -4.38
N VAL A 66 11.64 6.90 -3.46
CA VAL A 66 12.49 6.63 -2.30
C VAL A 66 13.25 5.33 -2.54
N PRO A 67 14.60 5.38 -2.56
CA PRO A 67 15.41 4.17 -2.71
C PRO A 67 15.06 3.12 -1.66
N PHE A 68 14.81 1.91 -2.13
CA PHE A 68 14.39 0.79 -1.33
C PHE A 68 15.12 -0.48 -1.77
N ARG A 69 15.30 -1.43 -0.86
CA ARG A 69 15.89 -2.73 -1.21
C ARG A 69 15.17 -3.83 -0.46
N THR A 70 14.52 -4.71 -1.21
CA THR A 70 13.93 -5.91 -0.61
C THR A 70 14.99 -7.00 -0.54
N ALA A 71 14.97 -7.79 0.54
CA ALA A 71 15.85 -8.95 0.64
C ALA A 71 15.50 -9.98 -0.44
N ARG A 72 16.50 -10.40 -1.22
CA ARG A 72 16.35 -11.45 -2.22
C ARG A 72 15.86 -12.73 -1.54
N LYS A 73 14.84 -13.39 -2.12
CA LYS A 73 14.31 -14.67 -1.63
C LYS A 73 15.44 -15.68 -1.45
N GLY A 74 15.48 -16.35 -0.30
CA GLY A 74 16.50 -17.34 0.05
C GLY A 74 17.84 -16.76 0.56
N SER A 75 18.02 -15.44 0.58
CA SER A 75 19.19 -14.82 1.21
C SER A 75 19.12 -14.87 2.73
N PHE A 76 20.27 -14.75 3.41
CA PHE A 76 20.32 -14.62 4.87
C PHE A 76 19.43 -13.48 5.40
N ARG A 77 19.46 -12.33 4.71
CA ARG A 77 18.60 -11.17 5.05
C ARG A 77 17.11 -11.49 4.94
N PHE A 78 16.70 -12.30 3.95
CA PHE A 78 15.31 -12.71 3.81
C PHE A 78 14.85 -13.56 5.00
N TYR A 79 15.67 -14.51 5.45
CA TYR A 79 15.34 -15.32 6.64
C TYR A 79 15.34 -14.49 7.92
N LEU A 80 16.26 -13.52 8.03
CA LEU A 80 16.28 -12.58 9.14
C LEU A 80 15.02 -11.70 9.17
N ASP A 81 14.59 -11.18 8.03
CA ASP A 81 13.35 -10.38 7.91
C ASP A 81 12.11 -11.23 8.18
N LEU A 82 12.10 -12.49 7.73
CA LEU A 82 11.03 -13.42 8.07
C LEU A 82 10.98 -13.64 9.58
N ALA A 83 12.11 -13.92 10.24
CA ALA A 83 12.19 -14.09 11.68
C ALA A 83 11.74 -12.83 12.43
N ARG A 84 12.17 -11.64 12.00
CA ARG A 84 11.73 -10.35 12.57
C ARG A 84 10.23 -10.13 12.37
N SER A 85 9.69 -10.51 11.22
CA SER A 85 8.26 -10.39 10.96
C SER A 85 7.44 -11.26 11.91
N LEU A 86 7.97 -12.40 12.38
CA LEU A 86 7.28 -13.24 13.37
C LEU A 86 7.07 -12.51 14.71
N LEU A 87 8.00 -11.63 15.09
CA LEU A 87 7.93 -10.78 16.28
C LEU A 87 7.11 -9.50 16.08
N SER A 88 6.80 -9.15 14.83
CA SER A 88 5.96 -8.01 14.48
C SER A 88 4.48 -8.41 14.47
N PRO A 89 3.53 -7.50 14.79
CA PRO A 89 2.12 -7.73 14.50
C PRO A 89 1.81 -7.71 12.99
N LEU A 90 2.70 -7.14 12.15
CA LEU A 90 2.49 -7.00 10.72
C LEU A 90 2.56 -8.36 10.00
N PRO A 91 1.65 -8.67 9.05
CA PRO A 91 1.86 -9.81 8.15
C PRO A 91 3.11 -9.57 7.30
N TYR A 92 3.84 -10.64 6.96
CA TYR A 92 5.11 -10.50 6.22
C TYR A 92 4.94 -9.76 4.89
N ALA A 93 3.81 -9.95 4.21
CA ALA A 93 3.44 -9.28 2.97
C ALA A 93 3.45 -7.74 3.06
N VAL A 94 3.19 -7.19 4.24
CA VAL A 94 3.22 -5.75 4.54
C VAL A 94 4.57 -5.37 5.15
N PHE A 95 5.06 -6.16 6.12
CA PHE A 95 6.33 -5.92 6.82
C PHE A 95 7.50 -5.67 5.86
N ARG A 96 7.57 -6.43 4.76
CA ARG A 96 8.64 -6.32 3.76
C ARG A 96 8.71 -4.97 3.04
N TRP A 97 7.70 -4.11 3.17
CA TRP A 97 7.63 -2.79 2.54
C TRP A 97 7.88 -1.64 3.52
N ARG A 98 8.14 -1.96 4.80
CA ARG A 98 8.42 -0.95 5.81
C ARG A 98 9.77 -0.29 5.54
N SER A 99 9.78 1.04 5.47
CA SER A 99 10.94 1.87 5.17
C SER A 99 10.93 3.15 6.01
N SER A 100 11.95 3.33 6.84
CA SER A 100 12.10 4.56 7.65
C SER A 100 12.30 5.79 6.76
N ALA A 101 12.97 5.65 5.63
CA ALA A 101 13.14 6.73 4.65
C ALA A 101 11.79 7.15 4.04
N PHE A 102 10.91 6.19 3.75
CA PHE A 102 9.57 6.47 3.23
C PHE A 102 8.70 7.16 4.27
N GLN A 103 8.73 6.67 5.52
CA GLN A 103 8.05 7.31 6.66
C GLN A 103 8.52 8.76 6.88
N GLN A 104 9.83 8.99 6.74
CA GLN A 104 10.42 10.32 6.90
C GLN A 104 9.98 11.26 5.77
N ARG A 105 10.02 10.80 4.51
CA ARG A 105 9.59 11.61 3.36
C ARG A 105 8.10 11.98 3.45
N ILE A 106 7.25 11.08 3.93
CA ILE A 106 5.83 11.38 4.20
C ILE A 106 5.70 12.53 5.20
N ARG A 107 6.44 12.48 6.33
CA ARG A 107 6.40 13.55 7.34
C ARG A 107 6.88 14.89 6.79
N GLU A 108 7.93 14.89 5.99
CA GLU A 108 8.46 16.10 5.37
C GLU A 108 7.44 16.74 4.42
N LEU A 109 6.93 15.96 3.46
CA LEU A 109 5.95 16.46 2.48
C LEU A 109 4.67 16.99 3.14
N VAL A 110 4.17 16.32 4.18
CA VAL A 110 2.99 16.78 4.92
C VAL A 110 3.34 18.01 5.78
N GLY A 111 4.51 18.03 6.41
CA GLY A 111 4.99 19.13 7.26
C GLY A 111 5.30 20.42 6.50
N GLU A 112 5.57 20.35 5.20
CA GLU A 112 5.69 21.50 4.29
C GLU A 112 4.38 22.30 4.15
N GLY A 113 3.24 21.76 4.60
CA GLY A 113 1.94 22.46 4.63
C GLY A 113 1.25 22.57 3.27
N ASN A 114 1.71 21.80 2.29
CA ASN A 114 1.29 21.86 0.88
C ASN A 114 0.53 20.61 0.43
N ILE A 115 -0.01 19.82 1.34
CA ILE A 115 -0.78 18.62 1.04
C ILE A 115 -2.13 18.76 1.74
N ASP A 116 -3.22 18.62 0.99
CA ASP A 116 -4.59 18.68 1.49
C ASP A 116 -5.13 17.30 1.81
N LEU A 117 -4.60 16.25 1.16
CA LEU A 117 -5.09 14.88 1.25
C LEU A 117 -3.96 13.87 1.04
N LEU A 118 -3.88 12.85 1.90
CA LEU A 118 -3.02 11.69 1.69
C LEU A 118 -3.87 10.50 1.26
N VAL A 119 -3.55 9.91 0.10
CA VAL A 119 -4.15 8.65 -0.36
C VAL A 119 -3.11 7.53 -0.25
N CYS A 120 -3.35 6.60 0.65
CA CYS A 120 -2.58 5.38 0.78
C CYS A 120 -3.16 4.32 -0.16
N ASP A 121 -2.46 4.07 -1.26
CA ASP A 121 -2.90 3.10 -2.25
C ASP A 121 -2.50 1.69 -1.81
N PHE A 122 -3.48 1.06 -1.17
CA PHE A 122 -3.47 -0.30 -0.64
C PHE A 122 -2.72 -0.49 0.69
N LEU A 123 -2.84 -1.70 1.26
CA LEU A 123 -2.29 -2.03 2.59
C LEU A 123 -0.77 -2.05 2.67
N ALA A 124 -0.07 -2.29 1.56
CA ALA A 124 1.39 -2.42 1.58
C ALA A 124 2.10 -1.12 2.02
N PRO A 125 1.84 0.06 1.39
CA PRO A 125 2.42 1.32 1.85
C PRO A 125 1.90 1.80 3.21
N SER A 126 0.75 1.29 3.68
CA SER A 126 0.07 1.79 4.89
C SER A 126 0.91 1.64 6.17
N SER A 127 1.77 0.63 6.23
CA SER A 127 2.75 0.42 7.31
C SER A 127 3.80 1.54 7.44
N ASN A 128 3.86 2.44 6.46
CA ASN A 128 4.73 3.60 6.46
C ASN A 128 4.01 4.92 6.73
N VAL A 129 2.68 4.93 6.83
CA VAL A 129 1.94 6.16 7.13
C VAL A 129 2.04 6.45 8.63
N PRO A 130 2.62 7.59 9.05
CA PRO A 130 2.65 7.98 10.46
C PRO A 130 1.23 8.10 11.05
N GLU A 131 1.06 7.79 12.33
CA GLU A 131 -0.19 8.05 13.04
C GLU A 131 -0.31 9.56 13.36
N GLY A 132 -1.54 10.11 13.34
CA GLY A 132 -1.81 11.48 13.78
C GLY A 132 -1.33 12.58 12.83
N LEU A 133 -1.37 12.34 11.50
CA LEU A 133 -1.15 13.41 10.53
C LEU A 133 -2.24 14.49 10.66
N SER A 134 -1.88 15.74 10.42
CA SER A 134 -2.79 16.89 10.52
C SER A 134 -3.73 17.06 9.32
N ILE A 135 -3.70 16.12 8.39
CA ILE A 135 -4.44 16.14 7.12
C ILE A 135 -5.32 14.90 7.01
N PRO A 136 -6.44 14.97 6.28
CA PRO A 136 -7.25 13.80 5.98
C PRO A 136 -6.45 12.71 5.27
N THR A 137 -6.72 11.47 5.64
CA THR A 137 -6.07 10.27 5.13
C THR A 137 -7.11 9.29 4.56
N VAL A 138 -6.81 8.76 3.37
CA VAL A 138 -7.66 7.80 2.67
C VAL A 138 -6.90 6.50 2.49
N LEU A 139 -7.49 5.37 2.86
CA LEU A 139 -7.00 4.05 2.49
C LEU A 139 -7.76 3.55 1.26
N PHE A 140 -7.07 3.41 0.13
CA PHE A 140 -7.67 2.87 -1.08
C PHE A 140 -7.45 1.36 -1.17
N GLN A 141 -8.49 0.60 -0.85
CA GLN A 141 -8.45 -0.86 -0.86
C GLN A 141 -8.72 -1.42 -2.24
N HIS A 142 -7.87 -2.36 -2.67
CA HIS A 142 -8.00 -2.98 -3.98
C HIS A 142 -8.77 -4.30 -3.98
N ASN A 143 -8.85 -4.91 -2.81
CA ASN A 143 -9.53 -6.16 -2.48
C ASN A 143 -9.53 -6.26 -0.94
N VAL A 144 -10.16 -7.31 -0.41
CA VAL A 144 -9.98 -7.74 0.99
C VAL A 144 -8.85 -8.78 1.06
N GLU A 145 -7.66 -8.37 1.50
CA GLU A 145 -6.47 -9.23 1.45
C GLU A 145 -6.64 -10.45 2.36
N ALA A 146 -7.27 -10.27 3.53
CA ALA A 146 -7.51 -11.38 4.45
C ALA A 146 -8.33 -12.51 3.82
N LEU A 147 -9.28 -12.19 2.94
CA LEU A 147 -10.12 -13.17 2.25
C LEU A 147 -9.29 -14.00 1.24
N ILE A 148 -8.33 -13.37 0.56
CA ILE A 148 -7.40 -14.07 -0.34
C ILE A 148 -6.58 -15.10 0.44
N TRP A 149 -6.05 -14.71 1.61
CA TRP A 149 -5.33 -15.64 2.49
C TRP A 149 -6.20 -16.77 3.03
N ARG A 150 -7.47 -16.50 3.39
CA ARG A 150 -8.45 -17.53 3.81
C ARG A 150 -8.69 -18.55 2.69
N ARG A 151 -8.98 -18.10 1.47
CA ARG A 151 -9.17 -18.95 0.29
C ARG A 151 -7.94 -19.82 0.00
N HIS A 152 -6.74 -19.26 0.08
CA HIS A 152 -5.51 -20.04 -0.08
C HIS A 152 -5.33 -21.13 1.00
N ALA A 153 -5.79 -20.89 2.23
CA ALA A 153 -5.77 -21.90 3.26
C ALA A 153 -6.73 -23.07 2.99
N GLU A 154 -7.92 -22.78 2.47
CA GLU A 154 -8.96 -23.77 2.15
C GLU A 154 -8.48 -24.75 1.07
N VAL A 155 -7.86 -24.25 0.00
CA VAL A 155 -7.38 -25.07 -1.12
C VAL A 155 -5.99 -25.70 -0.88
N ALA A 156 -5.36 -25.43 0.26
CA ALA A 156 -4.02 -25.96 0.56
C ALA A 156 -4.07 -27.49 0.75
N ARG A 157 -3.28 -28.21 -0.06
CA ARG A 157 -3.18 -29.68 -0.03
C ARG A 157 -2.46 -30.24 1.20
N SER A 158 -1.49 -29.50 1.74
CA SER A 158 -0.70 -29.91 2.91
C SER A 158 -1.24 -29.26 4.20
N TRP A 159 -1.37 -30.04 5.26
CA TRP A 159 -1.84 -29.56 6.56
C TRP A 159 -0.94 -28.47 7.15
N VAL A 160 0.39 -28.61 7.03
CA VAL A 160 1.36 -27.61 7.50
C VAL A 160 1.17 -26.30 6.73
N ARG A 161 1.07 -26.39 5.40
CA ARG A 161 0.82 -25.21 4.56
C ARG A 161 -0.52 -24.55 4.90
N ARG A 162 -1.57 -25.35 5.12
CA ARG A 162 -2.88 -24.85 5.54
C ARG A 162 -2.80 -24.08 6.86
N LYS A 163 -2.17 -24.65 7.89
CA LYS A 163 -1.99 -23.98 9.18
C LYS A 163 -1.21 -22.68 9.05
N PHE A 164 -0.12 -22.68 8.28
CA PHE A 164 0.64 -21.46 8.01
C PHE A 164 -0.23 -20.38 7.34
N MET A 165 -0.97 -20.73 6.29
CA MET A 165 -1.86 -19.78 5.59
C MET A 165 -2.96 -19.26 6.51
N GLN A 166 -3.55 -20.09 7.38
CA GLN A 166 -4.53 -19.65 8.38
C GLN A 166 -3.95 -18.64 9.37
N VAL A 167 -2.71 -18.84 9.81
CA VAL A 167 -2.03 -17.88 10.70
C VAL A 167 -1.81 -16.56 9.97
N GLN A 168 -1.33 -16.58 8.72
CA GLN A 168 -1.17 -15.37 7.93
C GLN A 168 -2.51 -14.67 7.66
N ALA A 169 -3.58 -15.42 7.38
CA ALA A 169 -4.92 -14.88 7.20
C ALA A 169 -5.42 -14.11 8.43
N ARG A 170 -5.24 -14.67 9.63
CA ARG A 170 -5.62 -14.00 10.88
C ARG A 170 -4.78 -12.75 11.15
N ARG A 171 -3.47 -12.81 10.85
CA ARG A 171 -2.58 -11.65 11.00
C ARG A 171 -2.94 -10.55 10.02
N MET A 172 -3.23 -10.91 8.77
CA MET A 172 -3.70 -9.97 7.75
C MET A 172 -5.05 -9.36 8.14
N ALA A 173 -6.04 -10.16 8.56
CA ALA A 173 -7.33 -9.65 9.00
C ALA A 173 -7.22 -8.62 10.13
N ARG A 174 -6.40 -8.91 11.16
CA ARG A 174 -6.17 -7.96 12.26
C ARG A 174 -5.47 -6.69 11.81
N PHE A 175 -4.51 -6.81 10.91
CA PHE A 175 -3.79 -5.67 10.37
C PHE A 175 -4.72 -4.81 9.50
N GLU A 176 -5.41 -5.43 8.55
CA GLU A 176 -6.38 -4.78 7.66
C GLU A 176 -7.48 -4.08 8.46
N GLN A 177 -8.06 -4.73 9.47
CA GLN A 177 -9.02 -4.12 10.39
C GLN A 177 -8.44 -2.89 11.11
N LYS A 178 -7.22 -3.00 11.67
CA LYS A 178 -6.55 -1.88 12.34
C LYS A 178 -6.39 -0.70 11.38
N GLU A 179 -5.94 -0.97 10.15
CA GLU A 179 -5.74 0.07 9.15
C GLU A 179 -7.08 0.69 8.75
N CYS A 180 -8.11 -0.09 8.44
CA CYS A 180 -9.44 0.43 8.09
C CYS A 180 -10.02 1.38 9.16
N ARG A 181 -9.80 1.09 10.45
CA ARG A 181 -10.25 1.95 11.56
C ARG A 181 -9.41 3.20 11.79
N ARG A 182 -8.18 3.23 11.26
CA ARG A 182 -7.22 4.32 11.50
C ARG A 182 -7.32 5.45 10.49
N TYR A 183 -7.71 5.16 9.24
CA TYR A 183 -7.85 6.16 8.19
C TYR A 183 -9.20 6.88 8.30
N ASP A 184 -9.25 8.15 7.89
CA ASP A 184 -10.47 8.95 7.92
C ASP A 184 -11.52 8.45 6.92
N LEU A 185 -11.08 7.83 5.83
CA LEU A 185 -11.93 7.21 4.82
C LEU A 185 -11.27 5.95 4.25
N VAL A 186 -12.07 4.91 4.05
CA VAL A 186 -11.66 3.69 3.34
C VAL A 186 -12.46 3.59 2.05
N LEU A 187 -11.77 3.52 0.91
CA LEU A 187 -12.39 3.33 -0.40
C LEU A 187 -12.29 1.86 -0.80
N ALA A 188 -13.43 1.22 -1.02
CA ALA A 188 -13.53 -0.13 -1.59
C ALA A 188 -13.83 -0.06 -3.10
N VAL A 189 -13.52 -1.14 -3.81
CA VAL A 189 -13.65 -1.20 -5.29
C VAL A 189 -14.86 -1.99 -5.76
N SER A 190 -15.63 -2.56 -4.84
CA SER A 190 -16.89 -3.23 -5.11
C SER A 190 -17.78 -3.19 -3.87
N ASP A 191 -19.10 -3.24 -4.06
CA ASP A 191 -20.08 -3.33 -2.97
C ASP A 191 -19.83 -4.58 -2.09
N ALA A 192 -19.31 -5.66 -2.67
CA ALA A 192 -19.00 -6.87 -1.92
C ALA A 192 -17.80 -6.67 -0.98
N ASP A 193 -16.74 -6.01 -1.46
CA ASP A 193 -15.58 -5.66 -0.63
C ASP A 193 -15.99 -4.63 0.44
N GLU A 194 -16.79 -3.63 0.07
CA GLU A 194 -17.31 -2.62 1.01
C GLU A 194 -18.10 -3.26 2.15
N ARG A 195 -19.06 -4.14 1.82
CA ARG A 195 -19.83 -4.88 2.84
C ARG A 195 -18.93 -5.72 3.73
N THR A 196 -17.95 -6.41 3.16
CA THR A 196 -17.02 -7.22 3.95
C THR A 196 -16.21 -6.35 4.91
N ILE A 197 -15.73 -5.19 4.45
CA ILE A 197 -14.99 -4.24 5.29
C ILE A 197 -15.91 -3.70 6.39
N ARG A 198 -17.13 -3.29 6.05
CA ARG A 198 -18.12 -2.78 7.00
C ARG A 198 -18.49 -3.82 8.06
N ASP A 199 -18.81 -5.05 7.63
CA ASP A 199 -19.33 -6.11 8.51
C ASP A 199 -18.22 -6.75 9.38
N GLU A 200 -17.00 -6.91 8.85
CA GLU A 200 -15.90 -7.55 9.57
C GLU A 200 -14.95 -6.57 10.28
N TYR A 201 -14.86 -5.31 9.83
CA TYR A 201 -13.81 -4.37 10.26
C TYR A 201 -14.29 -3.09 10.95
N ASP A 202 -15.58 -2.72 10.90
CA ASP A 202 -16.13 -1.67 11.77
C ASP A 202 -16.10 -2.11 13.26
#